data_AF-A0A359BAG2-F1
#
_entry.id   AF-A0A359BAG2-F1
#
_cell.length_a   1.000
_cell.length_b   1.000
_cell.length_c   1.000
_cell.angle_alpha   90.00
_cell.angle_beta   90.00
_cell.angle_gamma   90.00
#
_symmetry.space_group_name_H-M   'P 1'
#
loop_
_entity.id
_entity.type
_entity.pdbx_description
1 polymer ?
#
loop_
_entity_poly.entity_id
_entity_poly.type
_entity_poly.pdbx_seq_one_letter_code
_entity_poly.pdbx_strand_id
1 'polypeptide(L)'
;MIFKRQPLVAGGIITNPDHDELKAMAREGNNTTVYGSTSFISSVRNRSAKATFIVEDGVPLGVDQQSISAADAQKIADEVHEYLKDREVIRLDRRMGLHPDFSLHCRMYITSPYARIPLKWNQMLFPPVNPDAEPDLVSIYVPEWPQRVIFCHPLAGVTYILGTDYFGEAKKSFLRMAMFRSKQAGGLGLHAGSKMLRVKNTAGELKDIGFLLFGLSGTGKTTLTMHNHNMDEPERAIIRQDDVVMITPAGYCYGTEKGFYIKTEGLDESQKVLYRAALSPEAVFENVKVTDAGAVDFDSSELTSNGRGVIRRQDVEGVDEQIDLEKAHRLIFITRHDKIVPPVAKLDPAQAAAFFMLGESIETSAGDPTKAGQSKREVGTNPFIVGLEWEEGNRLLEILRANPDIECYLLNTGSVGVGGNRPGIKISIAASTTILKHIAKGTISWKTDPDWGYLVPEMLPEMDMQAYEPASYYSAEEYRAMVEQLREERQAWLARYTGLKPEITAAIEK
;
A
#
# COMPACT_ATOMS: atom_id res chain seq x y z
N MET A 1 -20.78 22.61 16.39
CA MET A 1 -20.75 23.27 15.07
C MET A 1 -20.55 22.15 14.06
N ILE A 2 -21.37 22.04 13.02
CA ILE A 2 -21.23 20.99 12.00
C ILE A 2 -20.28 21.53 10.93
N PHE A 3 -19.20 20.81 10.64
CA PHE A 3 -18.27 21.19 9.59
C PHE A 3 -18.98 21.12 8.23
N LYS A 4 -18.76 22.11 7.36
CA LYS A 4 -19.36 22.11 6.03
C LYS A 4 -18.28 22.21 4.97
N ARG A 5 -18.32 21.28 4.01
CA ARG A 5 -17.55 21.42 2.78
C ARG A 5 -18.04 22.68 2.04
N GLN A 6 -17.11 23.62 1.82
CA GLN A 6 -17.39 24.89 1.15
C GLN A 6 -17.01 24.82 -0.33
N PRO A 7 -17.74 25.47 -1.23
CA PRO A 7 -17.26 25.70 -2.59
C PRO A 7 -16.01 26.60 -2.54
N LEU A 8 -15.02 26.29 -3.37
CA LEU A 8 -13.78 27.05 -3.41
C LEU A 8 -13.92 28.27 -4.31
N VAL A 9 -13.57 29.44 -3.79
CA VAL A 9 -13.42 30.69 -4.54
C VAL A 9 -11.94 31.06 -4.56
N ALA A 10 -11.42 31.42 -5.73
CA ALA A 10 -10.02 31.78 -5.91
C ALA A 10 -9.86 32.95 -6.87
N GLY A 11 -8.70 33.60 -6.84
CA GLY A 11 -8.38 34.77 -7.68
C GLY A 11 -8.27 34.40 -9.17
N GLY A 12 -7.90 33.15 -9.45
CA GLY A 12 -7.99 32.53 -10.76
C GLY A 12 -8.05 31.01 -10.64
N ILE A 13 -8.76 30.34 -11.56
CA ILE A 13 -8.86 28.87 -11.57
C ILE A 13 -8.46 28.35 -12.95
N ILE A 14 -7.29 27.70 -13.03
CA ILE A 14 -6.86 26.91 -14.18
C ILE A 14 -7.58 25.57 -14.10
N THR A 15 -8.52 25.33 -15.01
CA THR A 15 -9.43 24.18 -14.93
C THR A 15 -8.98 23.04 -15.85
N ASN A 16 -8.73 21.87 -15.25
CA ASN A 16 -8.39 20.63 -15.93
C ASN A 16 -7.28 20.74 -16.98
N PRO A 17 -6.12 21.36 -16.64
CA PRO A 17 -5.01 21.37 -17.57
C PRO A 17 -4.62 19.93 -17.94
N ASP A 18 -4.28 19.75 -19.21
CA ASP A 18 -3.85 18.46 -19.72
C ASP A 18 -2.43 18.12 -19.25
N HIS A 19 -1.93 16.97 -19.70
CA HIS A 19 -0.63 16.47 -19.27
C HIS A 19 0.53 17.38 -19.71
N ASP A 20 0.47 17.93 -20.92
CA ASP A 20 1.54 18.75 -21.50
C ASP A 20 1.51 20.17 -20.94
N GLU A 21 0.31 20.71 -20.69
CA GLU A 21 0.12 21.94 -19.93
C GLU A 21 0.70 21.81 -18.52
N LEU A 22 0.37 20.73 -17.80
CA LEU A 22 0.92 20.46 -16.46
C LEU A 22 2.45 20.30 -16.48
N LYS A 23 3.01 19.59 -17.48
CA LYS A 23 4.46 19.50 -17.68
C LYS A 23 5.08 20.89 -17.90
N ALA A 24 4.46 21.73 -18.72
CA ALA A 24 4.94 23.08 -19.01
C ALA A 24 4.91 23.97 -17.75
N MET A 25 3.82 23.92 -16.99
CA MET A 25 3.69 24.64 -15.72
C MET A 25 4.65 24.14 -14.65
N ALA A 26 5.00 22.85 -14.67
CA ALA A 26 5.91 22.25 -13.71
C ALA A 26 7.39 22.48 -14.02
N ARG A 27 7.77 23.12 -15.14
CA ARG A 27 9.18 23.19 -15.61
C ARG A 27 10.16 23.79 -14.60
N GLU A 28 9.71 24.78 -13.83
CA GLU A 28 10.59 25.49 -12.90
C GLU A 28 11.00 24.58 -11.72
N GLY A 29 12.31 24.51 -11.45
CA GLY A 29 12.85 23.72 -10.34
C GLY A 29 12.98 22.22 -10.59
N ASN A 30 12.77 21.75 -11.82
CA ASN A 30 12.91 20.33 -12.18
C ASN A 30 14.23 20.05 -12.93
N ASN A 31 14.72 18.82 -12.76
CA ASN A 31 15.79 18.25 -13.55
C ASN A 31 15.20 17.33 -14.64
N THR A 32 15.81 17.33 -15.82
CA THR A 32 15.51 16.34 -16.87
C THR A 32 16.58 15.26 -16.84
N THR A 33 16.16 13.99 -16.83
CA THR A 33 17.09 12.85 -16.84
C THR A 33 17.61 12.57 -18.25
N VAL A 34 18.63 11.72 -18.39
CA VAL A 34 19.10 11.18 -19.68
C VAL A 34 18.01 10.46 -20.48
N TYR A 35 16.93 10.03 -19.82
CA TYR A 35 15.79 9.38 -20.46
C TYR A 35 14.71 10.35 -20.90
N GLY A 36 14.83 11.65 -20.58
CA GLY A 36 13.81 12.67 -20.83
C GLY A 36 12.74 12.78 -19.73
N SER A 37 12.80 11.92 -18.70
CA SER A 37 11.89 12.00 -17.55
C SER A 37 12.19 13.20 -16.66
N THR A 38 11.17 13.63 -15.92
CA THR A 38 11.25 14.78 -15.02
C THR A 38 11.56 14.31 -13.60
N SER A 39 12.48 14.99 -12.91
CA SER A 39 12.77 14.78 -11.49
C SER A 39 12.64 16.08 -10.72
N PHE A 40 12.13 16.02 -9.50
CA PHE A 40 11.92 17.18 -8.65
C PHE A 40 12.24 16.84 -7.19
N ILE A 41 12.56 17.89 -6.44
CA ILE A 41 13.05 17.80 -5.07
C ILE A 41 12.01 18.49 -4.18
N SER A 42 11.26 17.72 -3.40
CA SER A 42 10.29 18.27 -2.46
C SER A 42 10.95 18.79 -1.19
N SER A 43 10.40 19.84 -0.58
CA SER A 43 10.83 20.34 0.72
C SER A 43 10.56 19.32 1.84
N VAL A 44 9.47 18.55 1.71
CA VAL A 44 9.09 17.47 2.63
C VAL A 44 9.27 16.12 1.93
N ARG A 45 10.05 15.21 2.51
CA ARG A 45 10.49 13.97 1.83
C ARG A 45 9.60 12.75 2.08
N ASN A 46 8.62 12.87 2.97
CA ASN A 46 7.79 11.77 3.43
C ASN A 46 6.45 12.27 3.98
N ARG A 47 5.53 11.35 4.26
CA ARG A 47 4.24 11.68 4.88
C ARG A 47 4.44 12.30 6.27
N SER A 48 3.57 13.25 6.60
CA SER A 48 3.54 13.95 7.87
C SER A 48 2.48 13.38 8.79
N ALA A 49 2.62 12.08 9.12
CA ALA A 49 1.66 11.34 9.94
C ALA A 49 1.35 12.02 11.27
N LYS A 50 2.38 12.57 11.95
CA LYS A 50 2.22 13.31 13.21
C LYS A 50 1.43 14.61 13.07
N ALA A 51 1.33 15.16 11.86
CA ALA A 51 0.55 16.36 11.55
C ALA A 51 -0.73 16.03 10.77
N THR A 52 -1.17 14.77 10.78
CA THR A 52 -2.37 14.31 10.10
C THR A 52 -3.47 13.98 11.11
N PHE A 53 -4.66 14.56 10.90
CA PHE A 53 -5.77 14.49 11.84
C PHE A 53 -7.06 14.03 11.14
N ILE A 54 -7.95 13.39 11.90
CA ILE A 54 -9.33 13.11 11.53
C ILE A 54 -10.23 14.14 12.24
N VAL A 55 -11.15 14.75 11.49
CA VAL A 55 -12.08 15.72 12.09
C VAL A 55 -13.11 15.01 12.97
N GLU A 56 -13.28 15.51 14.19
CA GLU A 56 -14.25 15.01 15.17
C GLU A 56 -15.68 15.39 14.80
N ASP A 57 -16.30 14.62 13.90
CA ASP A 57 -17.70 14.81 13.51
C ASP A 57 -18.37 13.45 13.26
N GLY A 58 -18.67 12.71 14.34
CA GLY A 58 -19.44 11.47 14.28
C GLY A 58 -18.69 10.20 13.84
N VAL A 59 -17.39 10.31 13.52
CA VAL A 59 -16.53 9.15 13.24
C VAL A 59 -15.67 8.83 14.47
N PRO A 60 -15.73 7.61 15.03
CA PRO A 60 -14.91 7.25 16.18
C PRO A 60 -13.43 7.26 15.81
N LEU A 61 -12.58 7.65 16.76
CA LEU A 61 -11.13 7.66 16.57
C LEU A 61 -10.54 6.28 16.84
N GLY A 62 -9.69 5.79 15.93
CA GLY A 62 -8.91 4.58 16.16
C GLY A 62 -7.75 4.77 17.13
N VAL A 63 -7.08 3.67 17.49
CA VAL A 63 -6.08 3.61 18.56
C VAL A 63 -4.87 4.49 18.29
N ASP A 64 -4.38 4.51 17.05
CA ASP A 64 -3.15 5.24 16.65
C ASP A 64 -3.46 6.52 15.83
N GLN A 65 -4.74 6.92 15.78
CA GLN A 65 -5.20 8.08 15.02
C GLN A 65 -5.18 9.35 15.89
N GLN A 66 -5.01 10.50 15.24
CA GLN A 66 -5.07 11.81 15.89
C GLN A 66 -6.32 12.55 15.42
N SER A 67 -6.91 13.34 16.31
CA SER A 67 -8.13 14.10 16.01
C SER A 67 -7.90 15.61 16.04
N ILE A 68 -8.79 16.33 15.38
CA ILE A 68 -8.93 17.79 15.46
C ILE A 68 -10.41 18.11 15.66
N SER A 69 -10.72 19.07 16.52
CA SER A 69 -12.10 19.47 16.76
C SER A 69 -12.73 20.01 15.47
N ALA A 70 -14.02 19.75 15.25
CA ALA A 70 -14.73 20.28 14.08
C ALA A 70 -14.68 21.82 14.01
N ALA A 71 -14.65 22.50 15.16
CA ALA A 71 -14.54 23.95 15.24
C ALA A 71 -13.17 24.47 14.78
N ASP A 72 -12.08 23.85 15.23
CA ASP A 72 -10.73 24.23 14.82
C ASP A 72 -10.47 23.90 13.34
N ALA A 73 -10.93 22.73 12.88
CA ALA A 73 -10.85 22.35 11.48
C ALA A 73 -11.63 23.33 10.58
N GLN A 74 -12.82 23.76 11.00
CA GLN A 74 -13.61 24.75 10.27
C GLN A 74 -12.92 26.12 10.25
N LYS A 75 -12.35 26.56 11.38
CA LYS A 75 -11.59 27.81 11.44
C LYS A 75 -10.41 27.81 10.48
N ILE A 76 -9.60 26.74 10.47
CA ILE A 76 -8.45 26.62 9.56
C ILE A 76 -8.94 26.59 8.10
N ALA A 77 -10.03 25.86 7.82
CA ALA A 77 -10.63 25.84 6.49
C ALA A 77 -11.04 27.26 6.04
N ASP A 78 -11.72 28.03 6.89
CA ASP A 78 -12.15 29.40 6.59
C ASP A 78 -10.95 30.31 6.27
N GLU A 79 -9.87 30.21 7.05
CA GLU A 79 -8.61 30.95 6.82
C GLU A 79 -7.97 30.57 5.47
N VAL A 80 -7.97 29.27 5.12
CA VAL A 80 -7.46 28.79 3.84
C VAL A 80 -8.31 29.30 2.68
N HIS A 81 -9.64 29.25 2.79
CA HIS A 81 -10.52 29.78 1.74
C HIS A 81 -10.35 31.28 1.55
N GLU A 82 -10.18 32.05 2.63
CA GLU A 82 -9.87 33.47 2.54
C GLU A 82 -8.53 33.71 1.82
N TYR A 83 -7.48 32.95 2.19
CA TYR A 83 -6.18 33.03 1.53
C TYR A 83 -6.24 32.75 0.03
N LEU A 84 -7.09 31.81 -0.40
CA LEU A 84 -7.17 31.39 -1.80
C LEU A 84 -7.90 32.41 -2.70
N LYS A 85 -8.73 33.30 -2.15
CA LYS A 85 -9.52 34.31 -2.91
C LYS A 85 -8.68 35.20 -3.82
N ASP A 86 -7.42 35.44 -3.46
CA ASP A 86 -6.47 36.26 -4.24
C ASP A 86 -5.34 35.44 -4.87
N ARG A 87 -5.49 34.10 -4.93
CA ARG A 87 -4.49 33.18 -5.49
C ARG A 87 -4.99 32.53 -6.77
N GLU A 88 -4.05 32.23 -7.67
CA GLU A 88 -4.33 31.33 -8.78
C GLU A 88 -4.19 29.88 -8.33
N VAL A 89 -5.20 29.07 -8.64
CA VAL A 89 -5.23 27.63 -8.31
C VAL A 89 -5.44 26.80 -9.56
N ILE A 90 -4.91 25.59 -9.55
CA ILE A 90 -5.23 24.52 -10.49
C ILE A 90 -6.37 23.71 -9.89
N ARG A 91 -7.48 23.60 -10.61
CA ARG A 91 -8.51 22.60 -10.37
C ARG A 91 -8.24 21.41 -11.29
N LEU A 92 -8.03 20.24 -10.71
CA LEU A 92 -7.86 19.01 -11.47
C LEU A 92 -8.92 18.00 -11.05
N ASP A 93 -9.67 17.49 -12.02
CA ASP A 93 -10.69 16.47 -11.87
C ASP A 93 -10.16 15.13 -12.42
N ARG A 94 -10.30 14.07 -11.63
CA ARG A 94 -9.89 12.72 -11.99
C ARG A 94 -10.90 11.70 -11.50
N ARG A 95 -10.85 10.51 -12.08
CA ARG A 95 -11.66 9.36 -11.68
C ARG A 95 -10.77 8.31 -11.02
N MET A 96 -11.21 7.84 -9.86
CA MET A 96 -10.65 6.69 -9.16
C MET A 96 -11.55 5.48 -9.36
N GLY A 97 -10.98 4.37 -9.82
CA GLY A 97 -11.74 3.16 -10.16
C GLY A 97 -12.51 3.26 -11.50
N LEU A 98 -12.63 2.11 -12.16
CA LEU A 98 -13.30 1.99 -13.46
C LEU A 98 -14.66 1.28 -13.37
N HIS A 99 -14.87 0.46 -12.34
CA HIS A 99 -16.12 -0.28 -12.18
C HIS A 99 -17.28 0.66 -11.84
N PRO A 100 -18.49 0.49 -12.42
CA PRO A 100 -19.64 1.36 -12.11
C PRO A 100 -19.96 1.47 -10.61
N ASP A 101 -19.87 0.37 -9.87
CA ASP A 101 -20.09 0.34 -8.42
C ASP A 101 -18.94 0.95 -7.59
N PHE A 102 -17.79 1.22 -8.22
CA PHE A 102 -16.66 1.90 -7.61
C PHE A 102 -15.99 2.82 -8.64
N SER A 103 -16.62 3.97 -8.85
CA SER A 103 -16.10 5.03 -9.71
C SER A 103 -16.29 6.37 -9.04
N LEU A 104 -15.23 6.87 -8.41
CA LEU A 104 -15.28 8.10 -7.61
C LEU A 104 -14.75 9.28 -8.42
N HIS A 105 -15.52 10.36 -8.45
CA HIS A 105 -15.07 11.66 -8.96
C HIS A 105 -14.23 12.37 -7.89
N CYS A 106 -12.93 12.45 -8.12
CA CYS A 106 -11.99 13.15 -7.26
C CYS A 106 -11.65 14.53 -7.85
N ARG A 107 -11.70 15.58 -7.02
CA ARG A 107 -11.30 16.94 -7.40
C ARG A 107 -10.20 17.45 -6.47
N MET A 108 -9.07 17.86 -7.05
CA MET A 108 -7.99 18.51 -6.34
C MET A 108 -7.96 20.00 -6.69
N TYR A 109 -7.82 20.84 -5.67
CA TYR A 109 -7.42 22.24 -5.82
C TYR A 109 -6.02 22.41 -5.24
N ILE A 110 -5.14 23.09 -5.98
CA ILE A 110 -3.77 23.35 -5.54
C ILE A 110 -3.27 24.68 -6.08
N THR A 111 -2.48 25.42 -5.31
CA THR A 111 -1.87 26.68 -5.74
C THR A 111 -0.97 26.45 -6.97
N SER A 112 -1.09 27.29 -8.00
CA SER A 112 -0.50 27.03 -9.33
C SER A 112 1.04 26.85 -9.36
N PRO A 113 1.86 27.44 -8.47
CA PRO A 113 3.32 27.19 -8.44
C PRO A 113 3.72 25.73 -8.16
N TYR A 114 2.78 24.89 -7.70
CA TYR A 114 3.03 23.51 -7.33
C TYR A 114 2.52 22.50 -8.37
N ALA A 115 2.45 22.89 -9.65
CA ALA A 115 1.94 22.09 -10.77
C ALA A 115 2.58 20.68 -10.92
N ARG A 116 3.78 20.44 -10.36
CA ARG A 116 4.41 19.12 -10.28
C ARG A 116 3.54 18.06 -9.55
N ILE A 117 2.73 18.47 -8.58
CA ILE A 117 1.82 17.58 -7.85
C ILE A 117 0.64 17.13 -8.73
N PRO A 118 -0.14 18.03 -9.36
CA PRO A 118 -1.18 17.63 -10.31
C PRO A 118 -0.63 16.91 -11.54
N LEU A 119 0.60 17.17 -11.99
CA LEU A 119 1.27 16.39 -13.04
C LEU A 119 1.34 14.90 -12.66
N LYS A 120 1.90 14.57 -11.48
CA LYS A 120 1.94 13.19 -10.96
C LYS A 120 0.54 12.62 -10.78
N TRP A 121 -0.39 13.39 -10.23
CA TRP A 121 -1.75 12.93 -9.98
C TRP A 121 -2.53 12.64 -11.26
N ASN A 122 -2.32 13.43 -12.32
CA ASN A 122 -2.86 13.19 -13.67
C ASN A 122 -2.42 11.83 -14.22
N GLN A 123 -1.18 11.41 -13.99
CA GLN A 123 -0.70 10.10 -14.43
C GLN A 123 -1.22 8.94 -13.55
N MET A 124 -1.50 9.20 -12.27
CA MET A 124 -1.95 8.18 -11.33
C MET A 124 -3.41 7.78 -11.50
N LEU A 125 -4.29 8.67 -11.97
CA LEU A 125 -5.74 8.42 -12.05
C LEU A 125 -6.28 8.53 -13.49
N PHE A 126 -7.56 8.19 -13.65
CA PHE A 126 -8.23 8.22 -14.94
C PHE A 126 -8.82 9.61 -15.23
N PRO A 127 -9.06 9.95 -16.51
CA PRO A 127 -9.92 11.08 -16.86
C PRO A 127 -11.29 10.96 -16.18
N PRO A 128 -11.89 12.08 -15.74
CA PRO A 128 -13.22 12.08 -15.13
C PRO A 128 -14.29 11.67 -16.15
N VAL A 129 -15.39 11.04 -15.69
CA VAL A 129 -16.55 10.76 -16.56
C VAL A 129 -17.24 12.05 -16.97
N ASN A 130 -17.50 12.93 -15.99
CA ASN A 130 -18.04 14.26 -16.19
C ASN A 130 -17.28 15.22 -15.25
N PRO A 131 -16.36 16.06 -15.77
CA PRO A 131 -15.59 16.99 -14.93
C PRO A 131 -16.45 18.08 -14.27
N ASP A 132 -17.65 18.34 -14.78
CA ASP A 132 -18.56 19.37 -14.26
C ASP A 132 -19.55 18.83 -13.23
N ALA A 133 -19.58 17.52 -13.00
CA ALA A 133 -20.36 16.94 -11.90
C ALA A 133 -19.83 17.39 -10.54
N GLU A 134 -20.67 17.25 -9.51
CA GLU A 134 -20.24 17.41 -8.13
C GLU A 134 -19.29 16.27 -7.75
N PRO A 135 -18.06 16.56 -7.26
CA PRO A 135 -17.11 15.52 -6.97
C PRO A 135 -17.44 14.82 -5.66
N ASP A 136 -17.26 13.51 -5.67
CA ASP A 136 -17.36 12.65 -4.50
C ASP A 136 -16.36 13.05 -3.40
N LEU A 137 -15.12 13.27 -3.82
CA LEU A 137 -13.99 13.51 -2.93
C LEU A 137 -13.25 14.78 -3.36
N VAL A 138 -12.89 15.62 -2.39
CA VAL A 138 -12.14 16.85 -2.62
C VAL A 138 -10.87 16.90 -1.78
N SER A 139 -9.78 17.36 -2.38
CA SER A 139 -8.58 17.76 -1.64
C SER A 139 -8.23 19.20 -1.95
N ILE A 140 -8.02 20.01 -0.90
CA ILE A 140 -7.53 21.39 -1.00
C ILE A 140 -6.08 21.38 -0.51
N TYR A 141 -5.15 21.65 -1.42
CA TYR A 141 -3.72 21.52 -1.18
C TYR A 141 -3.05 22.89 -1.28
N VAL A 142 -2.50 23.39 -0.17
CA VAL A 142 -1.72 24.64 -0.12
C VAL A 142 -0.32 24.33 0.43
N PRO A 143 0.63 23.93 -0.45
CA PRO A 143 1.95 23.50 -0.02
C PRO A 143 2.75 24.57 0.73
N GLU A 144 2.56 25.84 0.37
CA GLU A 144 3.26 26.99 0.98
C GLU A 144 2.64 27.46 2.31
N TRP A 145 1.60 26.79 2.82
CA TRP A 145 0.97 27.19 4.07
C TRP A 145 2.00 27.16 5.23
N PRO A 146 2.04 28.18 6.11
CA PRO A 146 3.12 28.30 7.10
C PRO A 146 3.21 27.13 8.10
N GLN A 147 2.07 26.54 8.43
CA GLN A 147 1.98 25.45 9.39
C GLN A 147 1.71 24.14 8.66
N ARG A 148 2.47 23.10 9.01
CA ARG A 148 2.17 21.78 8.49
C ARG A 148 0.99 21.16 9.24
N VAL A 149 -0.14 21.02 8.56
CA VAL A 149 -1.35 20.40 9.10
C VAL A 149 -2.13 19.77 7.96
N ILE A 150 -2.53 18.52 8.16
CA ILE A 150 -3.36 17.77 7.24
C ILE A 150 -4.57 17.30 8.03
N PHE A 151 -5.78 17.62 7.59
CA PHE A 151 -6.98 17.11 8.25
C PHE A 151 -8.00 16.57 7.25
N CYS A 152 -8.53 15.39 7.58
CA CYS A 152 -9.50 14.66 6.76
C CYS A 152 -10.86 14.69 7.44
N HIS A 153 -11.87 15.16 6.72
CA HIS A 153 -13.26 15.02 7.11
C HIS A 153 -13.93 13.95 6.22
N PRO A 154 -13.94 12.68 6.66
CA PRO A 154 -14.37 11.57 5.81
C PRO A 154 -15.85 11.66 5.39
N LEU A 155 -16.75 12.08 6.29
CA LEU A 155 -18.19 12.21 5.98
C LEU A 155 -18.48 13.37 5.01
N ALA A 156 -17.75 14.49 5.11
CA ALA A 156 -17.87 15.62 4.20
C ALA A 156 -17.10 15.41 2.88
N GLY A 157 -16.34 14.30 2.76
CA GLY A 157 -15.57 13.96 1.57
C GLY A 157 -14.50 14.99 1.23
N VAL A 158 -13.86 15.60 2.23
CA VAL A 158 -12.82 16.61 2.01
C VAL A 158 -11.58 16.40 2.86
N THR A 159 -10.40 16.64 2.28
CA THR A 159 -9.12 16.72 3.00
C THR A 159 -8.44 18.05 2.70
N TYR A 160 -7.90 18.71 3.72
CA TYR A 160 -7.01 19.86 3.58
C TYR A 160 -5.58 19.38 3.81
N ILE A 161 -4.66 19.77 2.92
CA ILE A 161 -3.26 19.40 2.96
C ILE A 161 -2.44 20.68 2.95
N LEU A 162 -1.85 21.04 4.08
CA LEU A 162 -1.21 22.35 4.28
C LEU A 162 0.25 22.18 4.72
N GLY A 163 1.17 22.99 4.18
CA GLY A 163 2.56 23.10 4.66
C GLY A 163 3.46 21.93 4.29
N THR A 164 3.22 21.32 3.14
CA THR A 164 4.00 20.21 2.58
C THR A 164 3.85 20.19 1.06
N ASP A 165 4.89 19.83 0.31
CA ASP A 165 4.85 19.68 -1.14
C ASP A 165 5.13 18.23 -1.58
N TYR A 166 4.97 17.29 -0.65
CA TYR A 166 5.13 15.86 -0.89
C TYR A 166 3.91 15.28 -1.61
N PHE A 167 4.10 14.62 -2.76
CA PHE A 167 2.98 14.07 -3.53
C PHE A 167 2.24 12.92 -2.84
N GLY A 168 2.93 12.17 -2.00
CA GLY A 168 2.30 11.10 -1.23
C GLY A 168 1.10 11.58 -0.41
N GLU A 169 1.04 12.85 0.00
CA GLU A 169 -0.13 13.41 0.70
C GLU A 169 -1.33 13.57 -0.22
N ALA A 170 -1.13 14.10 -1.44
CA ALA A 170 -2.20 14.21 -2.44
C ALA A 170 -2.78 12.83 -2.74
N LYS A 171 -1.92 11.84 -3.03
CA LYS A 171 -2.33 10.47 -3.30
C LYS A 171 -3.14 9.88 -2.14
N LYS A 172 -2.61 9.93 -0.91
CA LYS A 172 -3.22 9.27 0.24
C LYS A 172 -4.45 10.01 0.79
N SER A 173 -4.61 11.30 0.50
CA SER A 173 -5.83 12.04 0.86
C SER A 173 -7.10 11.43 0.24
N PHE A 174 -7.07 11.14 -1.06
CA PHE A 174 -8.20 10.52 -1.76
C PHE A 174 -8.39 9.05 -1.36
N LEU A 175 -7.29 8.28 -1.34
CA LEU A 175 -7.36 6.85 -1.01
C LEU A 175 -7.91 6.61 0.40
N ARG A 176 -7.52 7.42 1.40
CA ARG A 176 -8.08 7.34 2.76
C ARG A 176 -9.61 7.46 2.76
N MET A 177 -10.15 8.48 2.10
CA MET A 177 -11.59 8.69 2.05
C MET A 177 -12.30 7.61 1.24
N ALA A 178 -11.70 7.13 0.15
CA ALA A 178 -12.24 6.04 -0.65
C ALA A 178 -12.31 4.71 0.13
N MET A 179 -11.28 4.40 0.91
CA MET A 179 -11.26 3.22 1.79
C MET A 179 -12.34 3.32 2.87
N PHE A 180 -12.52 4.50 3.47
CA PHE A 180 -13.61 4.74 4.41
C PHE A 180 -14.99 4.53 3.78
N ARG A 181 -15.23 5.03 2.56
CA ARG A 181 -16.49 4.77 1.82
C ARG A 181 -16.70 3.28 1.55
N SER A 182 -15.66 2.54 1.17
CA SER A 182 -15.73 1.09 0.97
C SER A 182 -16.14 0.37 2.26
N LYS A 183 -15.56 0.76 3.41
CA LYS A 183 -15.93 0.24 4.73
C LYS A 183 -17.41 0.45 5.05
N GLN A 184 -17.93 1.66 4.80
CA GLN A 184 -19.34 2.01 5.00
C GLN A 184 -20.27 1.20 4.09
N ALA A 185 -19.81 0.84 2.89
CA ALA A 185 -20.55 0.00 1.94
C ALA A 185 -20.47 -1.52 2.25
N GLY A 186 -19.92 -1.91 3.40
CA GLY A 186 -19.77 -3.32 3.77
C GLY A 186 -18.47 -3.98 3.29
N GLY A 187 -17.66 -3.31 2.48
CA GLY A 187 -16.35 -3.79 2.02
C GLY A 187 -15.21 -3.43 2.96
N LEU A 188 -13.98 -3.49 2.42
CA LEU A 188 -12.76 -2.97 3.04
C LEU A 188 -11.85 -2.30 2.02
N GLY A 189 -11.18 -1.24 2.46
CA GLY A 189 -10.05 -0.66 1.76
C GLY A 189 -8.74 -1.30 2.20
N LEU A 190 -8.07 -1.99 1.28
CA LEU A 190 -6.88 -2.78 1.56
C LEU A 190 -5.64 -2.09 0.99
N HIS A 191 -4.64 -1.82 1.82
CA HIS A 191 -3.33 -1.37 1.38
C HIS A 191 -2.49 -2.57 0.88
N ALA A 192 -2.90 -3.11 -0.25
CA ALA A 192 -2.33 -4.30 -0.86
C ALA A 192 -2.02 -4.08 -2.35
N GLY A 193 -0.94 -4.71 -2.82
CA GLY A 193 -0.75 -4.93 -4.24
C GLY A 193 -1.70 -6.02 -4.73
N SER A 194 -2.04 -6.00 -6.01
CA SER A 194 -2.87 -7.02 -6.64
C SER A 194 -2.34 -7.46 -7.99
N LYS A 195 -2.48 -8.75 -8.25
CA LYS A 195 -2.11 -9.38 -9.51
C LYS A 195 -2.92 -10.65 -9.72
N MET A 196 -2.88 -11.16 -10.93
CA MET A 196 -3.40 -12.48 -11.28
C MET A 196 -2.24 -13.34 -11.77
N LEU A 197 -2.22 -14.61 -11.37
CA LEU A 197 -1.37 -15.62 -11.98
C LEU A 197 -2.25 -16.56 -12.79
N ARG A 198 -2.00 -16.60 -14.10
CA ARG A 198 -2.57 -17.60 -14.99
C ARG A 198 -1.67 -18.83 -14.95
N VAL A 199 -2.16 -19.92 -14.38
CA VAL A 199 -1.35 -21.13 -14.14
C VAL A 199 -2.10 -22.40 -14.51
N LYS A 200 -1.35 -23.45 -14.84
CA LYS A 200 -1.90 -24.81 -14.93
C LYS A 200 -2.03 -25.39 -13.53
N ASN A 201 -3.24 -25.78 -13.14
CA ASN A 201 -3.48 -26.49 -11.90
C ASN A 201 -2.98 -27.94 -11.97
N THR A 202 -3.17 -28.72 -10.89
CA THR A 202 -2.79 -30.13 -10.81
C THR A 202 -3.47 -31.03 -11.84
N ALA A 203 -4.62 -30.62 -12.40
CA ALA A 203 -5.32 -31.30 -13.49
C ALA A 203 -4.84 -30.88 -14.89
N GLY A 204 -3.87 -29.95 -14.98
CA GLY A 204 -3.36 -29.41 -16.24
C GLY A 204 -4.23 -28.32 -16.87
N GLU A 205 -5.30 -27.89 -16.19
CA GLU A 205 -6.21 -26.85 -16.66
C GLU A 205 -5.65 -25.46 -16.38
N LEU A 206 -5.76 -24.56 -17.36
CA LEU A 206 -5.38 -23.17 -17.19
C LEU A 206 -6.43 -22.43 -16.34
N LYS A 207 -5.99 -21.81 -15.25
CA LYS A 207 -6.83 -21.06 -14.30
C LYS A 207 -6.21 -19.71 -14.00
N ASP A 208 -7.06 -18.72 -13.76
CA ASP A 208 -6.68 -17.39 -13.32
C ASP A 208 -6.86 -17.29 -11.81
N ILE A 209 -5.75 -17.10 -11.09
CA ILE A 209 -5.73 -17.02 -9.63
C ILE A 209 -5.39 -15.59 -9.23
N GLY A 210 -6.34 -14.88 -8.63
CA GLY A 210 -6.17 -13.51 -8.13
C GLY A 210 -5.47 -13.47 -6.77
N PHE A 211 -4.46 -12.62 -6.65
CA PHE A 211 -3.66 -12.42 -5.44
C PHE A 211 -3.82 -10.99 -4.93
N LEU A 212 -3.96 -10.86 -3.60
CA LEU A 212 -3.75 -9.63 -2.85
C LEU A 212 -2.51 -9.80 -1.98
N LEU A 213 -1.55 -8.88 -2.08
CA LEU A 213 -0.29 -8.91 -1.35
C LEU A 213 -0.22 -7.73 -0.38
N PHE A 214 -0.31 -8.03 0.91
CA PHE A 214 -0.16 -7.06 2.01
C PHE A 214 1.28 -7.01 2.47
N GLY A 215 1.73 -5.87 2.97
CA GLY A 215 3.09 -5.74 3.44
C GLY A 215 3.46 -4.31 3.74
N LEU A 216 4.21 -4.13 4.83
CA LEU A 216 4.81 -2.85 5.17
C LEU A 216 5.85 -2.41 4.13
N SER A 217 6.20 -1.13 4.15
CA SER A 217 7.24 -0.62 3.26
C SER A 217 8.57 -1.32 3.53
N GLY A 218 9.24 -1.79 2.48
CA GLY A 218 10.52 -2.51 2.59
C GLY A 218 10.40 -4.02 2.84
N THR A 219 9.20 -4.61 2.91
CA THR A 219 9.02 -6.08 3.05
C THR A 219 9.05 -6.84 1.72
N GLY A 220 9.15 -6.13 0.59
CA GLY A 220 9.12 -6.73 -0.75
C GLY A 220 7.74 -6.81 -1.40
N LYS A 221 6.69 -6.20 -0.81
CA LYS A 221 5.32 -6.14 -1.39
C LYS A 221 5.31 -5.74 -2.86
N THR A 222 5.90 -4.58 -3.18
CA THR A 222 5.93 -4.06 -4.56
C THR A 222 6.75 -4.95 -5.47
N THR A 223 7.91 -5.42 -5.02
CA THR A 223 8.74 -6.35 -5.78
C THR A 223 7.98 -7.62 -6.14
N LEU A 224 7.31 -8.28 -5.19
CA LEU A 224 6.55 -9.51 -5.44
C LEU A 224 5.27 -9.27 -6.28
N THR A 225 4.59 -8.14 -6.03
CA THR A 225 3.41 -7.76 -6.81
C THR A 225 3.76 -7.59 -8.29
N MET A 226 4.86 -6.88 -8.57
CA MET A 226 5.29 -6.53 -9.93
C MET A 226 6.14 -7.61 -10.60
N HIS A 227 6.54 -8.68 -9.89
CA HIS A 227 7.36 -9.75 -10.46
C HIS A 227 6.60 -10.56 -11.53
N ASN A 228 7.23 -10.93 -12.64
CA ASN A 228 6.57 -11.73 -13.69
C ASN A 228 6.59 -13.26 -13.44
N HIS A 229 7.24 -13.69 -12.36
CA HIS A 229 7.45 -15.09 -11.95
C HIS A 229 8.24 -15.95 -12.94
N ASN A 230 8.93 -15.34 -13.90
CA ASN A 230 9.64 -16.04 -14.99
C ASN A 230 8.78 -17.15 -15.61
N MET A 231 7.49 -16.88 -15.81
CA MET A 231 6.56 -17.81 -16.42
C MET A 231 6.59 -17.67 -17.94
N ASP A 232 6.46 -18.81 -18.62
CA ASP A 232 6.33 -18.88 -20.08
C ASP A 232 4.87 -19.15 -20.47
N GLU A 233 4.45 -18.60 -21.61
CA GLU A 233 3.11 -18.83 -22.14
C GLU A 233 2.81 -20.34 -22.27
N PRO A 234 1.60 -20.81 -21.91
CA PRO A 234 0.40 -20.02 -21.61
C PRO A 234 0.28 -19.55 -20.14
N GLU A 235 1.26 -19.83 -19.28
CA GLU A 235 1.29 -19.35 -17.89
C GLU A 235 1.88 -17.95 -17.84
N ARG A 236 1.31 -17.04 -17.05
CA ARG A 236 1.81 -15.66 -16.94
C ARG A 236 1.33 -14.95 -15.69
N ALA A 237 2.04 -13.88 -15.34
CA ALA A 237 1.59 -12.91 -14.34
C ALA A 237 0.93 -11.70 -15.02
N ILE A 238 -0.19 -11.24 -14.46
CA ILE A 238 -0.91 -10.04 -14.90
C ILE A 238 -1.03 -9.09 -13.71
N ILE A 239 -0.36 -7.95 -13.77
CA ILE A 239 -0.29 -6.95 -12.70
C ILE A 239 -1.54 -6.07 -12.73
N ARG A 240 -2.17 -5.83 -11.57
CA ARG A 240 -3.39 -5.02 -11.44
C ARG A 240 -3.13 -3.70 -10.71
N GLN A 241 -2.77 -3.75 -9.42
CA GLN A 241 -2.46 -2.58 -8.58
C GLN A 241 -1.21 -2.84 -7.75
N ASP A 242 -0.54 -1.79 -7.26
CA ASP A 242 0.58 -1.92 -6.31
C ASP A 242 0.27 -1.40 -4.90
N ASP A 243 -0.86 -0.70 -4.70
CA ASP A 243 -1.06 0.10 -3.49
C ASP A 243 -2.38 -0.15 -2.77
N VAL A 244 -3.51 0.24 -3.35
CA VAL A 244 -4.83 0.12 -2.70
C VAL A 244 -5.81 -0.62 -3.59
N VAL A 245 -6.60 -1.50 -2.97
CA VAL A 245 -7.67 -2.27 -3.60
C VAL A 245 -8.88 -2.24 -2.67
N MET A 246 -10.09 -2.14 -3.22
CA MET A 246 -11.33 -2.22 -2.44
C MET A 246 -11.94 -3.61 -2.59
N ILE A 247 -11.98 -4.40 -1.52
CA ILE A 247 -12.64 -5.71 -1.53
C ILE A 247 -14.10 -5.57 -1.10
N THR A 248 -14.99 -6.24 -1.82
CA THR A 248 -16.43 -6.32 -1.52
C THR A 248 -16.74 -7.50 -0.58
N PRO A 249 -17.93 -7.55 0.03
CA PRO A 249 -18.39 -8.75 0.76
C PRO A 249 -18.33 -10.06 -0.06
N ALA A 250 -18.47 -9.96 -1.39
CA ALA A 250 -18.44 -11.11 -2.30
C ALA A 250 -17.03 -11.46 -2.83
N GLY A 251 -15.98 -10.81 -2.33
CA GLY A 251 -14.59 -11.09 -2.74
C GLY A 251 -14.15 -10.46 -4.06
N TYR A 252 -15.03 -9.74 -4.76
CA TYR A 252 -14.65 -8.88 -5.89
C TYR A 252 -13.76 -7.74 -5.40
N CYS A 253 -12.75 -7.37 -6.19
CA CYS A 253 -11.71 -6.43 -5.80
C CYS A 253 -11.57 -5.31 -6.84
N TYR A 254 -12.03 -4.11 -6.51
CA TYR A 254 -11.86 -2.93 -7.37
C TYR A 254 -10.44 -2.38 -7.29
N GLY A 255 -9.83 -2.18 -8.46
CA GLY A 255 -8.61 -1.41 -8.62
C GLY A 255 -8.90 0.09 -8.55
N THR A 256 -7.96 0.86 -8.01
CA THR A 256 -8.17 2.29 -7.75
C THR A 256 -7.49 3.20 -8.76
N GLU A 257 -6.29 2.84 -9.23
CA GLU A 257 -5.36 3.74 -9.92
C GLU A 257 -4.99 3.25 -11.33
N LYS A 258 -4.52 4.19 -12.17
CA LYS A 258 -3.98 3.99 -13.53
C LYS A 258 -2.44 4.01 -13.57
N GLY A 259 -1.80 4.60 -12.58
CA GLY A 259 -0.34 4.66 -12.48
C GLY A 259 0.19 3.90 -11.28
N PHE A 260 1.51 3.76 -11.21
CA PHE A 260 2.19 3.17 -10.06
C PHE A 260 3.09 4.21 -9.40
N TYR A 261 2.99 4.31 -8.07
CA TYR A 261 3.80 5.21 -7.26
C TYR A 261 4.86 4.40 -6.51
N ILE A 262 5.97 4.15 -7.20
CA ILE A 262 6.98 3.18 -6.81
C ILE A 262 8.03 3.81 -5.91
N LYS A 263 8.66 2.99 -5.05
CA LYS A 263 9.92 3.33 -4.40
C LYS A 263 11.06 3.05 -5.38
N THR A 264 12.02 3.97 -5.48
CA THR A 264 13.10 3.91 -6.48
C THR A 264 14.46 3.55 -5.88
N GLU A 265 14.57 3.54 -4.55
CA GLU A 265 15.81 3.16 -3.85
C GLU A 265 16.20 1.71 -4.20
N GLY A 266 17.44 1.52 -4.65
CA GLY A 266 18.01 0.23 -5.01
C GLY A 266 17.38 -0.41 -6.25
N LEU A 267 16.74 0.39 -7.11
CA LEU A 267 16.08 -0.11 -8.31
C LEU A 267 17.12 -0.47 -9.38
N ASP A 268 17.18 -1.76 -9.75
CA ASP A 268 18.13 -2.29 -10.71
C ASP A 268 17.53 -3.37 -11.65
N GLU A 269 18.36 -3.94 -12.53
CA GLU A 269 17.98 -4.99 -13.48
C GLU A 269 17.50 -6.30 -12.83
N SER A 270 17.70 -6.52 -11.53
CA SER A 270 17.09 -7.66 -10.82
C SER A 270 15.57 -7.49 -10.69
N GLN A 271 15.09 -6.25 -10.74
CA GLN A 271 13.68 -5.86 -10.67
C GLN A 271 13.17 -5.38 -12.05
N LYS A 272 13.49 -6.13 -13.11
CA LYS A 272 13.29 -5.79 -14.54
C LYS A 272 12.02 -4.99 -14.86
N VAL A 273 10.86 -5.46 -14.40
CA VAL A 273 9.57 -4.82 -14.70
C VAL A 273 9.51 -3.38 -14.20
N LEU A 274 9.94 -3.15 -12.95
CA LEU A 274 9.95 -1.83 -12.34
C LEU A 274 11.07 -0.96 -12.90
N TYR A 275 12.27 -1.53 -13.05
CA TYR A 275 13.45 -0.81 -13.54
C TYR A 275 13.20 -0.27 -14.95
N ARG A 276 12.76 -1.12 -15.89
CA ARG A 276 12.44 -0.70 -17.27
C ARG A 276 11.37 0.37 -17.33
N ALA A 277 10.30 0.24 -16.55
CA ALA A 277 9.24 1.24 -16.50
C ALA A 277 9.73 2.59 -15.96
N ALA A 278 10.69 2.57 -15.02
CA ALA A 278 11.30 3.79 -14.49
C ALA A 278 12.22 4.49 -15.52
N LEU A 279 12.74 3.79 -16.52
CA LEU A 279 13.53 4.40 -17.60
C LEU A 279 12.66 5.10 -18.66
N SER A 280 11.34 5.10 -18.49
CA SER A 280 10.43 5.79 -19.41
C SER A 280 10.69 7.31 -19.41
N PRO A 281 10.64 7.98 -20.58
CA PRO A 281 10.67 9.47 -20.66
C PRO A 281 9.49 10.12 -19.93
N GLU A 282 8.48 9.32 -19.60
CA GLU A 282 7.23 9.78 -19.02
C GLU A 282 7.17 9.51 -17.51
N ALA A 283 8.22 8.91 -16.94
CA ALA A 283 8.37 8.80 -15.50
C ALA A 283 8.52 10.19 -14.85
N VAL A 284 8.01 10.32 -13.63
CA VAL A 284 8.10 11.55 -12.84
C VAL A 284 8.62 11.23 -11.44
N PHE A 285 9.86 11.65 -11.16
CA PHE A 285 10.62 11.26 -9.96
C PHE A 285 10.59 12.31 -8.84
N GLU A 286 10.34 11.88 -7.61
CA GLU A 286 10.38 12.67 -6.38
C GLU A 286 11.62 12.30 -5.56
N ASN A 287 12.49 13.26 -5.27
CA ASN A 287 13.60 13.09 -4.34
C ASN A 287 14.60 12.00 -4.74
N VAL A 288 14.77 11.77 -6.04
CA VAL A 288 15.76 10.86 -6.60
C VAL A 288 16.95 11.68 -7.10
N LYS A 289 18.17 11.24 -6.79
CA LYS A 289 19.38 11.91 -7.24
C LYS A 289 19.48 11.81 -8.76
N VAL A 290 19.67 12.95 -9.39
CA VAL A 290 20.03 13.06 -10.81
C VAL A 290 21.40 13.73 -10.86
N THR A 291 22.36 13.12 -11.55
CA THR A 291 23.72 13.65 -11.68
C THR A 291 23.75 14.83 -12.66
N ASP A 292 24.85 15.57 -12.68
CA ASP A 292 25.05 16.68 -13.63
C ASP A 292 24.99 16.22 -15.10
N ALA A 293 25.30 14.94 -15.36
CA ALA A 293 25.16 14.31 -16.67
C ALA A 293 23.71 13.83 -16.97
N GLY A 294 22.77 14.04 -16.05
CA GLY A 294 21.37 13.63 -16.16
C GLY A 294 21.08 12.17 -15.77
N ALA A 295 22.09 11.40 -15.34
CA ALA A 295 21.88 10.01 -14.96
C ALA A 295 21.08 9.91 -13.66
N VAL A 296 20.13 8.98 -13.60
CA VAL A 296 19.35 8.71 -12.39
C VAL A 296 20.15 7.75 -11.52
N ASP A 297 20.46 8.16 -10.29
CA ASP A 297 21.15 7.32 -9.33
C ASP A 297 20.13 6.75 -8.33
N PHE A 298 19.72 5.51 -8.57
CA PHE A 298 18.75 4.78 -7.76
C PHE A 298 19.33 4.25 -6.44
N ASP A 299 20.65 4.16 -6.32
CA ASP A 299 21.33 3.68 -5.11
C ASP A 299 21.62 4.83 -4.12
N SER A 300 21.63 6.08 -4.62
CA SER A 300 21.86 7.25 -3.78
C SER A 300 20.70 7.53 -2.81
N SER A 301 21.05 7.59 -1.53
CA SER A 301 20.17 8.05 -0.44
C SER A 301 20.50 9.48 0.04
N GLU A 302 21.33 10.23 -0.70
CA GLU A 302 21.78 11.58 -0.33
C GLU A 302 20.62 12.54 -0.04
N LEU A 303 19.53 12.45 -0.82
CA LEU A 303 18.34 13.27 -0.61
C LEU A 303 17.42 12.66 0.44
N THR A 304 17.20 11.35 0.36
CA THR A 304 16.35 10.54 1.24
C THR A 304 16.41 9.07 0.82
N SER A 305 16.17 8.14 1.75
CA SER A 305 15.87 6.73 1.43
C SER A 305 14.44 6.54 0.89
N ASN A 306 13.60 7.58 0.86
CA ASN A 306 12.24 7.53 0.35
C ASN A 306 12.12 8.18 -1.04
N GLY A 307 13.09 7.93 -1.93
CA GLY A 307 13.00 8.30 -3.34
C GLY A 307 11.81 7.59 -4.01
N ARG A 308 11.07 8.32 -4.83
CA ARG A 308 9.83 7.82 -5.45
C ARG A 308 9.75 8.14 -6.93
N GLY A 309 8.96 7.35 -7.66
CA GLY A 309 8.64 7.59 -9.06
C GLY A 309 7.17 7.32 -9.33
N VAL A 310 6.55 8.16 -10.16
CA VAL A 310 5.30 7.84 -10.84
C VAL A 310 5.63 7.27 -12.20
N ILE A 311 5.20 6.04 -12.46
CA ILE A 311 5.30 5.37 -13.75
C ILE A 311 3.91 5.06 -14.28
N ARG A 312 3.73 5.11 -15.60
CA ARG A 312 2.43 4.86 -16.23
C ARG A 312 2.21 3.36 -16.38
N ARG A 313 0.97 2.90 -16.25
CA ARG A 313 0.64 1.48 -16.46
C ARG A 313 1.09 0.97 -17.82
N GLN A 314 0.93 1.74 -18.89
CA GLN A 314 1.35 1.34 -20.24
C GLN A 314 2.87 1.15 -20.41
N ASP A 315 3.68 1.67 -19.48
CA ASP A 315 5.14 1.50 -19.50
C ASP A 315 5.57 0.26 -18.69
N VAL A 316 4.62 -0.45 -18.04
CA VAL A 316 4.86 -1.64 -17.22
C VAL A 316 4.57 -2.90 -18.03
N GLU A 317 5.56 -3.78 -18.17
CA GLU A 317 5.36 -5.10 -18.77
C GLU A 317 4.46 -5.97 -17.88
N GLY A 318 3.63 -6.83 -18.50
CA GLY A 318 2.76 -7.76 -17.75
C GLY A 318 1.51 -7.11 -17.17
N VAL A 319 1.04 -6.00 -17.75
CA VAL A 319 -0.29 -5.43 -17.50
C VAL A 319 -1.21 -5.68 -18.70
N ASP A 320 -2.50 -5.46 -18.49
CA ASP A 320 -3.54 -5.38 -19.51
C ASP A 320 -4.48 -4.18 -19.21
N GLU A 321 -5.62 -4.09 -19.89
CA GLU A 321 -6.56 -2.97 -19.76
C GLU A 321 -7.38 -2.97 -18.46
N GLN A 322 -7.52 -4.11 -17.77
CA GLN A 322 -8.32 -4.16 -16.54
C GLN A 322 -7.44 -3.85 -15.33
N ILE A 323 -8.05 -3.24 -14.32
CA ILE A 323 -7.39 -2.91 -13.05
C ILE A 323 -7.98 -3.66 -11.85
N ASP A 324 -9.13 -4.28 -12.07
CA ASP A 324 -9.89 -5.02 -11.07
C ASP A 324 -9.43 -6.48 -11.03
N LEU A 325 -9.68 -7.13 -9.89
CA LEU A 325 -9.68 -8.58 -9.79
C LEU A 325 -11.13 -9.02 -9.58
N GLU A 326 -11.63 -9.85 -10.50
CA GLU A 326 -12.98 -10.40 -10.39
C GLU A 326 -13.19 -11.17 -9.09
N LYS A 327 -12.12 -11.80 -8.60
CA LYS A 327 -12.10 -12.44 -7.28
C LYS A 327 -10.69 -12.49 -6.70
N ALA A 328 -10.55 -12.09 -5.43
CA ALA A 328 -9.38 -12.45 -4.65
C ALA A 328 -9.43 -13.94 -4.32
N HIS A 329 -8.47 -14.72 -4.81
CA HIS A 329 -8.36 -16.13 -4.50
C HIS A 329 -7.36 -16.36 -3.36
N ARG A 330 -6.32 -15.52 -3.29
CA ARG A 330 -5.21 -15.67 -2.35
C ARG A 330 -4.91 -14.33 -1.67
N LEU A 331 -4.91 -14.30 -0.35
CA LEU A 331 -4.42 -13.16 0.44
C LEU A 331 -3.07 -13.53 1.04
N ILE A 332 -2.05 -12.74 0.74
CA ILE A 332 -0.67 -12.97 1.17
C ILE A 332 -0.25 -11.86 2.13
N PHE A 333 -0.10 -12.18 3.41
CA PHE A 333 0.44 -11.28 4.42
C PHE A 333 1.97 -11.39 4.42
N ILE A 334 2.65 -10.42 3.83
CA ILE A 334 4.11 -10.40 3.76
C ILE A 334 4.67 -9.82 5.05
N THR A 335 5.43 -10.65 5.75
CA THR A 335 6.21 -10.24 6.93
C THR A 335 7.70 -10.39 6.65
N ARG A 336 8.52 -9.74 7.46
CA ARG A 336 9.97 -9.93 7.45
C ARG A 336 10.37 -10.31 8.86
N HIS A 337 10.91 -11.52 8.99
CA HIS A 337 11.37 -12.07 10.25
C HIS A 337 12.60 -12.94 9.97
N ASP A 338 13.55 -13.01 10.89
CA ASP A 338 14.84 -13.67 10.64
C ASP A 338 15.05 -14.98 11.42
N LYS A 339 14.19 -15.27 12.40
CA LYS A 339 14.36 -16.38 13.34
C LYS A 339 13.37 -17.52 13.10
N ILE A 340 12.28 -17.56 13.87
CA ILE A 340 11.38 -18.71 14.03
C ILE A 340 10.16 -18.75 13.09
N VAL A 341 9.94 -17.74 12.24
CA VAL A 341 8.79 -17.71 11.33
C VAL A 341 9.14 -18.49 10.04
N PRO A 342 8.34 -19.51 9.66
CA PRO A 342 8.59 -20.32 8.46
C PRO A 342 8.50 -19.49 7.18
N PRO A 343 9.01 -19.98 6.04
CA PRO A 343 8.98 -19.23 4.79
C PRO A 343 7.55 -18.94 4.32
N VAL A 344 6.62 -19.86 4.59
CA VAL A 344 5.19 -19.65 4.36
C VAL A 344 4.37 -20.46 5.35
N ALA A 345 3.23 -19.93 5.76
CA ALA A 345 2.20 -20.65 6.49
C ALA A 345 0.83 -20.40 5.85
N LYS A 346 -0.01 -21.43 5.74
CA LYS A 346 -1.42 -21.32 5.32
C LYS A 346 -2.29 -21.16 6.56
N LEU A 347 -3.11 -20.12 6.54
CA LEU A 347 -3.92 -19.64 7.66
C LEU A 347 -5.38 -20.00 7.45
N ASP A 348 -6.06 -20.38 8.53
CA ASP A 348 -7.52 -20.38 8.55
C ASP A 348 -8.08 -18.93 8.60
N PRO A 349 -9.40 -18.72 8.46
CA PRO A 349 -9.98 -17.37 8.47
C PRO A 349 -9.72 -16.57 9.76
N ALA A 350 -9.71 -17.20 10.93
CA ALA A 350 -9.51 -16.52 12.21
C ALA A 350 -8.04 -16.12 12.36
N GLN A 351 -7.12 -17.03 12.02
CA GLN A 351 -5.68 -16.76 11.93
C GLN A 351 -5.42 -15.64 10.93
N ALA A 352 -6.03 -15.67 9.74
CA ALA A 352 -5.87 -14.62 8.73
C ALA A 352 -6.29 -13.24 9.24
N ALA A 353 -7.43 -13.15 9.93
CA ALA A 353 -7.86 -11.92 10.57
C ALA A 353 -6.89 -11.47 11.68
N ALA A 354 -6.31 -12.39 12.45
CA ALA A 354 -5.33 -12.09 13.47
C ALA A 354 -4.03 -11.55 12.87
N PHE A 355 -3.49 -12.22 11.84
CA PHE A 355 -2.29 -11.77 11.13
C PHE A 355 -2.50 -10.47 10.36
N PHE A 356 -3.72 -10.21 9.86
CA PHE A 356 -4.08 -8.90 9.33
C PHE A 356 -4.06 -7.83 10.43
N MET A 357 -4.63 -8.08 11.60
CA MET A 357 -4.60 -7.15 12.74
C MET A 357 -3.18 -6.93 13.30
N LEU A 358 -2.32 -7.96 13.25
CA LEU A 358 -0.91 -7.82 13.61
C LEU A 358 -0.17 -6.96 12.60
N GLY A 359 -0.37 -7.21 11.30
CA GLY A 359 0.33 -6.53 10.19
C GLY A 359 1.81 -6.36 10.47
N GLU A 360 2.43 -7.43 10.95
CA GLU A 360 3.73 -7.39 11.60
C GLU A 360 4.89 -7.52 10.62
N SER A 361 5.99 -6.85 10.94
CA SER A 361 7.27 -6.95 10.26
C SER A 361 8.38 -6.44 11.18
N ILE A 362 9.56 -6.20 10.62
CA ILE A 362 10.64 -5.48 11.27
C ILE A 362 10.84 -4.12 10.59
N GLU A 363 11.25 -3.11 11.35
CA GLU A 363 11.79 -1.89 10.76
C GLU A 363 13.00 -2.27 9.90
N THR A 364 12.96 -1.85 8.66
CA THR A 364 14.06 -2.05 7.73
C THR A 364 15.00 -0.86 7.79
N SER A 365 16.26 -1.04 7.42
CA SER A 365 17.19 0.07 7.21
C SER A 365 16.66 1.09 6.20
N ALA A 366 15.80 0.65 5.27
CA ALA A 366 15.13 1.47 4.28
C ALA A 366 13.92 2.27 4.83
N GLY A 367 13.52 2.03 6.09
CA GLY A 367 12.46 2.73 6.81
C GLY A 367 13.03 3.75 7.80
N ASP A 368 13.49 3.26 8.96
CA ASP A 368 14.23 4.03 9.96
C ASP A 368 15.54 3.28 10.29
N PRO A 369 16.69 3.72 9.75
CA PRO A 369 17.98 3.08 10.01
C PRO A 369 18.31 2.93 11.50
N THR A 370 17.82 3.85 12.36
CA THR A 370 18.10 3.84 13.80
C THR A 370 17.32 2.77 14.56
N LYS A 371 16.26 2.23 13.94
CA LYS A 371 15.38 1.20 14.50
C LYS A 371 15.44 -0.11 13.71
N ALA A 372 16.35 -0.23 12.75
CA ALA A 372 16.45 -1.42 11.91
C ALA A 372 16.54 -2.70 12.76
N GLY A 373 15.66 -3.66 12.48
CA GLY A 373 15.53 -4.92 13.22
C GLY A 373 14.53 -4.89 14.40
N GLN A 374 13.98 -3.74 14.77
CA GLN A 374 12.91 -3.65 15.77
C GLN A 374 11.57 -4.10 15.19
N SER A 375 10.73 -4.76 16.00
CA SER A 375 9.38 -5.15 15.59
C SER A 375 8.51 -3.94 15.25
N LYS A 376 7.75 -4.04 14.15
CA LYS A 376 6.80 -3.04 13.69
C LYS A 376 5.47 -3.71 13.41
N ARG A 377 4.38 -3.11 13.89
CA ARG A 377 3.02 -3.59 13.68
C ARG A 377 2.13 -2.45 13.23
N GLU A 378 1.20 -2.75 12.33
CA GLU A 378 0.28 -1.79 11.71
C GLU A 378 -0.92 -2.57 11.15
N VAL A 379 -2.14 -2.31 11.62
CA VAL A 379 -3.32 -3.08 11.21
C VAL A 379 -3.48 -3.06 9.69
N GLY A 380 -3.57 -4.24 9.09
CA GLY A 380 -3.68 -4.43 7.64
C GLY A 380 -2.49 -3.90 6.83
N THR A 381 -1.36 -3.60 7.49
CA THR A 381 -0.25 -2.82 6.93
C THR A 381 -0.70 -1.45 6.40
N ASN A 382 -1.79 -0.91 6.95
CA ASN A 382 -2.56 0.21 6.42
C ASN A 382 -2.64 1.39 7.42
N PRO A 383 -1.69 2.35 7.35
CA PRO A 383 -1.68 3.53 8.22
C PRO A 383 -2.72 4.61 7.81
N PHE A 384 -3.71 4.25 7.00
CA PHE A 384 -4.71 5.15 6.43
C PHE A 384 -6.13 4.77 6.82
N ILE A 385 -6.30 3.81 7.74
CA ILE A 385 -7.60 3.46 8.29
C ILE A 385 -8.23 4.71 8.94
N VAL A 386 -9.55 4.83 8.76
CA VAL A 386 -10.37 5.85 9.40
C VAL A 386 -11.45 5.12 10.19
N GLY A 387 -11.62 5.47 11.45
CA GLY A 387 -12.50 4.73 12.35
C GLY A 387 -11.75 3.73 13.21
N LEU A 388 -12.49 2.83 13.85
CA LEU A 388 -11.95 1.83 14.75
C LEU A 388 -11.25 0.73 13.95
N GLU A 389 -9.98 0.44 14.25
CA GLU A 389 -9.19 -0.54 13.51
C GLU A 389 -9.68 -1.98 13.70
N TRP A 390 -10.27 -2.30 14.86
CA TRP A 390 -10.81 -3.64 15.14
C TRP A 390 -11.98 -4.02 14.24
N GLU A 391 -12.69 -3.03 13.69
CA GLU A 391 -13.74 -3.27 12.69
C GLU A 391 -13.16 -3.86 11.40
N GLU A 392 -11.92 -3.52 11.05
CA GLU A 392 -11.25 -4.04 9.86
C GLU A 392 -11.00 -5.55 9.98
N GLY A 393 -10.45 -6.00 11.11
CA GLY A 393 -10.21 -7.43 11.38
C GLY A 393 -11.51 -8.23 11.46
N ASN A 394 -12.53 -7.70 12.14
CA ASN A 394 -13.84 -8.33 12.22
C ASN A 394 -14.50 -8.46 10.85
N ARG A 395 -14.42 -7.41 10.02
CA ARG A 395 -14.97 -7.40 8.67
C ARG A 395 -14.21 -8.34 7.75
N LEU A 396 -12.88 -8.40 7.85
CA LEU A 396 -12.09 -9.34 7.05
C LEU A 396 -12.50 -10.78 7.37
N LEU A 397 -12.69 -11.12 8.65
CA LEU A 397 -13.18 -12.44 9.04
C LEU A 397 -14.55 -12.76 8.45
N GLU A 398 -15.47 -11.80 8.42
CA GLU A 398 -16.79 -11.95 7.80
C GLU A 398 -16.68 -12.22 6.29
N ILE A 399 -15.84 -11.46 5.59
CA ILE A 399 -15.58 -11.65 4.16
C ILE A 399 -14.99 -13.05 3.89
N LEU A 400 -13.99 -13.47 4.67
CA LEU A 400 -13.36 -14.78 4.49
C LEU A 400 -14.33 -15.94 4.75
N ARG A 401 -15.23 -15.80 5.71
CA ARG A 401 -16.28 -16.81 5.97
C ARG A 401 -17.31 -16.90 4.86
N ALA A 402 -17.68 -15.76 4.28
CA ALA A 402 -18.60 -15.72 3.15
C ALA A 402 -17.97 -16.27 1.86
N ASN A 403 -16.63 -16.34 1.79
CA ASN A 403 -15.89 -16.76 0.60
C ASN A 403 -14.85 -17.84 0.96
N PRO A 404 -15.28 -19.08 1.23
CA PRO A 404 -14.40 -20.15 1.72
C PRO A 404 -13.31 -20.58 0.73
N ASP A 405 -13.41 -20.17 -0.53
CA ASP A 405 -12.41 -20.41 -1.56
C ASP A 405 -11.27 -19.37 -1.58
N ILE A 406 -11.37 -18.32 -0.75
CA ILE A 406 -10.29 -17.38 -0.50
C ILE A 406 -9.33 -17.99 0.53
N GLU A 407 -8.12 -18.31 0.08
CA GLU A 407 -7.08 -18.89 0.94
C GLU A 407 -6.10 -17.80 1.40
N CYS A 408 -5.69 -17.86 2.68
CA CYS A 408 -4.82 -16.86 3.28
C CYS A 408 -3.47 -17.45 3.67
N TYR A 409 -2.40 -16.66 3.52
CA TYR A 409 -1.04 -17.11 3.78
C TYR A 409 -0.22 -16.03 4.47
N LEU A 410 0.61 -16.42 5.43
CA LEU A 410 1.73 -15.61 5.91
C LEU A 410 2.96 -15.96 5.07
N LEU A 411 3.61 -14.97 4.45
CA LEU A 411 4.83 -15.14 3.67
C LEU A 411 5.98 -14.39 4.36
N ASN A 412 7.02 -15.10 4.79
CA ASN A 412 8.22 -14.48 5.35
C ASN A 412 9.21 -14.14 4.23
N THR A 413 9.64 -12.89 4.13
CA THR A 413 10.65 -12.42 3.16
C THR A 413 11.99 -12.05 3.81
N GLY A 414 12.15 -12.39 5.10
CA GLY A 414 13.40 -12.27 5.83
C GLY A 414 14.25 -13.54 5.70
N SER A 415 14.47 -14.19 6.82
CA SER A 415 15.35 -15.34 6.97
C SER A 415 14.73 -16.35 7.95
N VAL A 416 15.28 -17.56 7.98
CA VAL A 416 14.98 -18.57 9.01
C VAL A 416 16.27 -18.92 9.74
N GLY A 417 16.20 -19.05 11.07
CA GLY A 417 17.30 -19.62 11.85
C GLY A 417 18.46 -18.67 12.18
N VAL A 418 18.34 -17.36 11.94
CA VAL A 418 19.40 -16.40 12.28
C VAL A 418 19.67 -16.39 13.79
N GLY A 419 20.96 -16.47 14.16
CA GLY A 419 21.39 -16.53 15.55
C GLY A 419 21.30 -17.92 16.19
N GLY A 420 21.01 -18.96 15.40
CA GLY A 420 21.04 -20.34 15.87
C GLY A 420 22.44 -20.97 15.86
N ASN A 421 22.48 -22.27 16.10
CA ASN A 421 23.69 -23.11 16.16
C ASN A 421 24.41 -23.29 14.81
N ARG A 422 23.82 -22.78 13.72
CA ARG A 422 24.39 -22.74 12.36
C ARG A 422 23.89 -21.49 11.64
N PRO A 423 24.56 -21.05 10.55
CA PRO A 423 24.10 -19.89 9.78
C PRO A 423 22.66 -20.04 9.30
N GLY A 424 21.83 -19.03 9.56
CA GLY A 424 20.44 -18.98 9.07
C GLY A 424 20.37 -18.91 7.54
N ILE A 425 19.20 -19.18 6.99
CA ILE A 425 18.92 -19.16 5.55
C ILE A 425 18.08 -17.94 5.17
N LYS A 426 18.55 -17.14 4.21
CA LYS A 426 17.79 -16.02 3.65
C LYS A 426 16.71 -16.54 2.70
N ILE A 427 15.50 -16.05 2.85
CA ILE A 427 14.40 -16.32 1.93
C ILE A 427 14.54 -15.36 0.74
N SER A 428 15.06 -15.87 -0.38
CA SER A 428 15.32 -15.06 -1.57
C SER A 428 14.03 -14.67 -2.30
N ILE A 429 14.12 -13.70 -3.22
CA ILE A 429 13.01 -13.37 -4.14
C ILE A 429 12.64 -14.60 -4.99
N ALA A 430 13.64 -15.40 -5.41
CA ALA A 430 13.39 -16.66 -6.10
C ALA A 430 12.57 -17.63 -5.23
N ALA A 431 12.94 -17.85 -3.98
CA ALA A 431 12.18 -18.70 -3.06
C ALA A 431 10.74 -18.17 -2.86
N SER A 432 10.60 -16.87 -2.61
CA SER A 432 9.28 -16.23 -2.42
C SER A 432 8.39 -16.37 -3.66
N THR A 433 8.95 -16.19 -4.86
CA THR A 433 8.19 -16.28 -6.11
C THR A 433 7.87 -17.73 -6.49
N THR A 434 8.72 -18.70 -6.13
CA THR A 434 8.45 -20.14 -6.20
C THR A 434 7.30 -20.55 -5.27
N ILE A 435 7.29 -20.06 -4.02
CA ILE A 435 6.17 -20.27 -3.09
C ILE A 435 4.86 -19.76 -3.69
N LEU A 436 4.83 -18.51 -4.19
CA LEU A 436 3.63 -17.93 -4.79
C LEU A 436 3.15 -18.71 -6.04
N LYS A 437 4.07 -19.22 -6.87
CA LYS A 437 3.75 -20.11 -7.99
C LYS A 437 3.05 -21.38 -7.51
N HIS A 438 3.58 -22.04 -6.49
CA HIS A 438 3.01 -23.30 -5.99
C HIS A 438 1.73 -23.11 -5.18
N ILE A 439 1.54 -21.95 -4.54
CA ILE A 439 0.24 -21.52 -3.99
C ILE A 439 -0.81 -21.39 -5.10
N ALA A 440 -0.45 -20.77 -6.23
CA ALA A 440 -1.36 -20.64 -7.37
C ALA A 440 -1.72 -22.00 -7.97
N LYS A 441 -0.73 -22.89 -8.12
CA LYS A 441 -0.90 -24.22 -8.72
C LYS A 441 -1.60 -25.22 -7.79
N GLY A 442 -1.59 -24.98 -6.49
CA GLY A 442 -2.16 -25.89 -5.49
C GLY A 442 -1.32 -27.16 -5.27
N THR A 443 0.01 -27.07 -5.41
CA THR A 443 0.92 -28.23 -5.40
C THR A 443 1.72 -28.38 -4.10
N ILE A 444 1.40 -27.60 -3.07
CA ILE A 444 2.06 -27.65 -1.76
C ILE A 444 1.34 -28.69 -0.89
N SER A 445 2.07 -29.60 -0.26
CA SER A 445 1.53 -30.44 0.82
C SER A 445 1.80 -29.78 2.17
N TRP A 446 0.87 -29.94 3.11
CA TRP A 446 0.84 -29.18 4.35
C TRP A 446 0.86 -30.12 5.56
N LYS A 447 1.60 -29.73 6.60
CA LYS A 447 1.53 -30.31 7.94
C LYS A 447 1.10 -29.23 8.93
N THR A 448 0.52 -29.64 10.07
CA THR A 448 0.18 -28.70 11.14
C THR A 448 1.43 -28.29 11.89
N ASP A 449 1.60 -26.99 12.09
CA ASP A 449 2.62 -26.42 12.97
C ASP A 449 2.25 -26.69 14.43
N PRO A 450 3.15 -27.29 15.24
CA PRO A 450 2.83 -27.66 16.62
C PRO A 450 2.73 -26.46 17.57
N ASP A 451 3.30 -25.31 17.22
CA ASP A 451 3.43 -24.14 18.08
C ASP A 451 2.36 -23.07 17.82
N TRP A 452 1.79 -23.03 16.61
CA TRP A 452 0.83 -22.01 16.19
C TRP A 452 -0.45 -22.58 15.59
N GLY A 453 -0.48 -23.88 15.26
CA GLY A 453 -1.63 -24.57 14.70
C GLY A 453 -2.01 -24.19 13.27
N TYR A 454 -1.32 -23.24 12.63
CA TYR A 454 -1.44 -23.02 11.19
C TYR A 454 -0.77 -24.17 10.41
N LEU A 455 -0.91 -24.14 9.09
CA LEU A 455 -0.31 -25.15 8.22
C LEU A 455 1.03 -24.65 7.66
N VAL A 456 2.09 -25.45 7.77
CA VAL A 456 3.40 -25.20 7.13
C VAL A 456 3.67 -26.22 6.04
N PRO A 457 4.49 -25.91 5.01
CA PRO A 457 4.80 -26.86 3.96
C PRO A 457 5.52 -28.08 4.52
N GLU A 458 5.00 -29.25 4.21
CA GLU A 458 5.72 -30.51 4.35
C GLU A 458 6.56 -30.77 3.09
N MET A 459 5.96 -30.57 1.91
CA MET A 459 6.63 -30.59 0.62
C MET A 459 6.24 -29.37 -0.19
N LEU A 460 7.25 -28.69 -0.75
CA LEU A 460 7.09 -27.60 -1.70
C LEU A 460 8.01 -27.89 -2.90
N PRO A 461 7.49 -28.16 -4.10
CA PRO A 461 8.33 -28.47 -5.24
C PRO A 461 9.36 -27.37 -5.50
N GLU A 462 10.54 -27.73 -6.01
CA GLU A 462 11.65 -26.78 -6.28
C GLU A 462 12.29 -26.17 -5.02
N MET A 463 11.92 -26.59 -3.79
CA MET A 463 12.52 -26.12 -2.54
C MET A 463 12.84 -27.26 -1.57
N ASP A 464 14.02 -27.21 -0.95
CA ASP A 464 14.38 -28.08 0.18
C ASP A 464 13.79 -27.52 1.49
N MET A 465 12.63 -28.03 1.89
CA MET A 465 11.94 -27.57 3.08
C MET A 465 12.68 -27.90 4.39
N GLN A 466 13.59 -28.87 4.41
CA GLN A 466 14.36 -29.18 5.62
C GLN A 466 15.29 -28.03 6.00
N ALA A 467 15.81 -27.31 5.01
CA ALA A 467 16.61 -26.11 5.24
C ALA A 467 15.80 -24.97 5.86
N TYR A 468 14.47 -24.97 5.74
CA TYR A 468 13.60 -23.91 6.25
C TYR A 468 12.85 -24.29 7.53
N GLU A 469 13.21 -25.40 8.19
CA GLU A 469 12.62 -25.84 9.46
C GLU A 469 13.22 -25.04 10.63
N PRO A 470 12.48 -24.09 11.24
CA PRO A 470 13.08 -23.14 12.19
C PRO A 470 13.60 -23.81 13.46
N ALA A 471 12.90 -24.83 13.97
CA ALA A 471 13.29 -25.56 15.18
C ALA A 471 14.65 -26.28 15.04
N SER A 472 15.10 -26.57 13.81
CA SER A 472 16.39 -27.21 13.54
C SER A 472 17.61 -26.32 13.81
N TYR A 473 17.41 -25.02 13.99
CA TYR A 473 18.47 -24.04 14.16
C TYR A 473 18.84 -23.75 15.61
N TYR A 474 17.98 -24.09 16.57
CA TYR A 474 18.12 -23.66 17.96
C TYR A 474 18.07 -24.87 18.90
N SER A 475 18.52 -24.71 20.13
CA SER A 475 18.17 -25.68 21.18
C SER A 475 16.66 -25.64 21.45
N ALA A 476 16.10 -26.72 21.98
CA ALA A 476 14.68 -26.79 22.30
C ALA A 476 14.24 -25.72 23.32
N GLU A 477 15.14 -25.31 24.22
CA GLU A 477 14.89 -24.27 25.22
C GLU A 477 14.85 -22.87 24.58
N GLU A 478 15.87 -22.52 23.78
CA GLU A 478 15.93 -21.24 23.06
C GLU A 478 14.75 -21.07 22.11
N TYR A 479 14.42 -22.13 21.37
CA TYR A 479 13.29 -22.11 20.44
C TYR A 479 11.97 -21.84 21.18
N ARG A 480 11.70 -22.59 22.26
CA ARG A 480 10.49 -22.39 23.09
C ARG A 480 10.43 -20.98 23.67
N ALA A 481 11.54 -20.45 24.18
CA ALA A 481 11.58 -19.09 24.72
C ALA A 481 11.23 -18.04 23.66
N MET A 482 11.72 -18.18 22.43
CA MET A 482 11.38 -17.28 21.32
C MET A 482 9.91 -17.40 20.89
N VAL A 483 9.35 -18.62 20.89
CA VAL A 483 7.92 -18.84 20.60
C VAL A 483 7.05 -18.14 21.64
N GLU A 484 7.31 -18.35 22.93
CA GLU A 484 6.54 -17.71 24.01
C GLU A 484 6.67 -16.18 23.97
N GLN A 485 7.88 -15.66 23.77
CA GLN A 485 8.09 -14.21 23.65
C GLN A 485 7.27 -13.63 22.48
N LEU A 486 7.31 -14.27 21.31
CA LEU A 486 6.56 -13.79 20.14
C LEU A 486 5.05 -13.89 20.38
N ARG A 487 4.59 -14.91 21.11
CA ARG A 487 3.18 -15.07 21.50
C ARG A 487 2.73 -13.94 22.42
N GLU A 488 3.49 -13.65 23.47
CA GLU A 488 3.21 -12.54 24.40
C GLU A 488 3.15 -11.19 23.68
N GLU A 489 4.10 -10.91 22.78
CA GLU A 489 4.12 -9.68 21.99
C GLU A 489 2.88 -9.54 21.08
N ARG A 490 2.48 -10.63 20.41
CA ARG A 490 1.30 -10.65 19.54
C ARG A 490 0.02 -10.47 20.34
N GLN A 491 -0.11 -11.13 21.50
CA GLN A 491 -1.25 -10.98 22.40
C GLN A 491 -1.36 -9.55 22.95
N ALA A 492 -0.24 -8.99 23.41
CA ALA A 492 -0.19 -7.61 23.90
C ALA A 492 -0.61 -6.60 22.83
N TRP A 493 -0.23 -6.83 21.57
CA TRP A 493 -0.68 -5.99 20.45
C TRP A 493 -2.19 -6.10 20.22
N LEU A 494 -2.73 -7.32 20.12
CA LEU A 494 -4.16 -7.53 19.86
C LEU A 494 -5.04 -7.02 21.02
N ALA A 495 -4.54 -7.05 22.26
CA ALA A 495 -5.26 -6.56 23.44
C ALA A 495 -5.58 -5.05 23.40
N ARG A 496 -4.92 -4.26 22.53
CA ARG A 496 -5.23 -2.84 22.30
C ARG A 496 -6.62 -2.64 21.67
N TYR A 497 -7.19 -3.69 21.08
CA TYR A 497 -8.37 -3.65 20.22
C TYR A 497 -9.58 -4.33 20.88
N THR A 498 -10.25 -3.63 21.80
CA THR A 498 -11.28 -4.21 22.69
C THR A 498 -12.56 -4.72 21.99
N GLY A 499 -12.85 -4.27 20.77
CA GLY A 499 -13.98 -4.74 19.97
C GLY A 499 -13.67 -5.92 19.04
N LEU A 500 -12.43 -6.43 19.07
CA LEU A 500 -12.02 -7.55 18.22
C LEU A 500 -12.72 -8.84 18.66
N LYS A 501 -13.20 -9.65 17.70
CA LYS A 501 -13.89 -10.90 18.02
C LYS A 501 -12.95 -11.86 18.78
N PRO A 502 -13.40 -12.53 19.85
CA PRO A 502 -12.53 -13.39 20.69
C PRO A 502 -11.84 -14.52 19.93
N GLU A 503 -12.44 -15.02 18.87
CA GLU A 503 -11.83 -16.05 18.02
C GLU A 503 -10.60 -15.55 17.24
N ILE A 504 -10.51 -14.24 16.96
CA ILE A 504 -9.34 -13.64 16.32
C ILE A 504 -8.18 -13.57 17.32
N THR A 505 -8.46 -13.19 18.58
CA THR A 505 -7.44 -13.16 19.62
C THR A 505 -6.98 -14.58 19.99
N ALA A 506 -7.90 -15.54 20.08
CA ALA A 506 -7.59 -16.93 20.40
C ALA A 506 -6.79 -17.65 19.31
N ALA A 507 -6.83 -17.16 18.06
CA ALA A 507 -6.14 -17.78 16.92
C ALA A 507 -4.61 -17.78 17.02
N ILE A 508 -4.04 -16.99 17.94
CA ILE A 508 -2.59 -16.91 18.20
C ILE A 508 -2.19 -17.44 19.58
N GLU A 509 -3.12 -18.07 20.33
CA GLU A 509 -2.88 -18.57 21.69
C GLU A 509 -2.40 -20.03 21.74
N LYS A 510 -2.72 -20.83 20.72
CA LYS A 510 -2.09 -22.14 20.52
C LYS A 510 -0.62 -21.95 20.21
#